data_AF-A0A4U1IFW9-F1
#
_entry.id   AF-A0A4U1IFW9-F1
#
_cell.length_a   1.000
_cell.length_b   1.000
_cell.length_c   1.000
_cell.angle_alpha   90.00
_cell.angle_beta   90.00
_cell.angle_gamma   90.00
#
_symmetry.space_group_name_H-M   'P 1'
#
loop_
_entity.id
_entity.type
_entity.pdbx_description
1 polymer ?
#
loop_
_entity_poly.entity_id
_entity_poly.type
_entity_poly.pdbx_seq_one_letter_code
_entity_poly.pdbx_strand_id
1 'polypeptide(L)'
;MKLNRMIETVEMHTNGRPFRLVTRGLPKLAGATLAERRAWLEHSADHWRRALLLAPRGYAGLAGGFLTEPVSAGANLGMVFVDSDGYFECDDDGVIALATVAVALGWVERVAPETRVVIDLPGRIAEALVRWDGDHAGAVRLADAQVSAEAREAYARAVVGAAPGAQRRHGVEPACTTEAQQRTGHARICGFASWIIDEGDPFAYGCIV
;
A
#
# COMPACT_ATOMS: atom_id res chain seq x y z
N MET A 1 2.92 27.35 13.82
CA MET A 1 2.22 26.15 13.31
C MET A 1 1.40 26.52 12.08
N LYS A 2 1.72 25.98 10.89
CA LYS A 2 0.91 26.12 9.66
C LYS A 2 0.03 24.87 9.47
N LEU A 3 -1.28 25.06 9.33
CA LEU A 3 -2.28 23.97 9.23
C LEU A 3 -2.68 23.64 7.78
N ASN A 4 -1.90 24.09 6.79
CA ASN A 4 -2.29 24.02 5.38
C ASN A 4 -1.95 22.69 4.69
N ARG A 5 -1.33 21.74 5.40
CA ARG A 5 -1.02 20.39 4.91
C ARG A 5 -1.54 19.36 5.89
N MET A 6 -2.71 18.82 5.57
CA MET A 6 -3.37 17.76 6.31
C MET A 6 -3.35 16.47 5.48
N ILE A 7 -2.90 15.38 6.10
CA ILE A 7 -2.88 14.04 5.53
C ILE A 7 -3.91 13.19 6.26
N GLU A 8 -4.78 12.49 5.52
CA GLU A 8 -5.77 11.58 6.09
C GLU A 8 -5.30 10.14 5.95
N THR A 9 -5.49 9.35 7.01
CA THR A 9 -5.12 7.95 7.05
C THR A 9 -6.25 7.09 7.62
N VAL A 10 -6.29 5.84 7.15
CA VAL A 10 -7.01 4.75 7.82
C VAL A 10 -5.95 3.92 8.55
N GLU A 11 -6.16 3.68 9.84
CA GLU A 11 -5.29 2.84 10.67
C GLU A 11 -5.92 1.45 10.76
N MET A 12 -5.14 0.41 10.50
CA MET A 12 -5.63 -0.97 10.48
C MET A 12 -4.56 -1.94 10.95
N HIS A 13 -4.96 -3.21 11.11
CA HIS A 13 -4.00 -4.29 11.23
C HIS A 13 -4.46 -5.50 10.42
N THR A 14 -3.50 -6.31 9.95
CA THR A 14 -3.74 -7.67 9.43
C THR A 14 -3.09 -8.66 10.38
N ASN A 15 -3.88 -9.55 11.00
CA ASN A 15 -3.36 -10.54 11.97
C ASN A 15 -2.48 -9.94 13.09
N GLY A 16 -2.81 -8.74 13.58
CA GLY A 16 -2.05 -8.01 14.60
C GLY A 16 -0.87 -7.18 14.06
N ARG A 17 -0.55 -7.28 12.76
CA ARG A 17 0.48 -6.45 12.12
C ARG A 17 -0.10 -5.09 11.72
N PRO A 18 0.42 -3.98 12.28
CA PRO A 18 -0.09 -2.63 12.07
C PRO A 18 0.16 -2.15 10.64
N PHE A 19 -0.81 -1.44 10.08
CA PHE A 19 -0.72 -0.87 8.75
C PHE A 19 -1.40 0.51 8.71
N ARG A 20 -0.70 1.51 8.18
CA ARG A 20 -1.23 2.85 7.94
C ARG A 20 -1.50 3.05 6.46
N LEU A 21 -2.76 3.19 6.08
CA LEU A 21 -3.14 3.52 4.71
C LEU A 21 -3.34 5.03 4.57
N VAL A 22 -2.49 5.69 3.81
CA VAL A 22 -2.61 7.11 3.47
C VAL A 22 -3.59 7.26 2.31
N THR A 23 -4.70 7.93 2.57
CA THR A 23 -5.80 8.02 1.60
C THR A 23 -5.86 9.37 0.90
N ARG A 24 -5.50 10.46 1.59
CA ARG A 24 -5.62 11.83 1.06
C ARG A 24 -4.54 12.76 1.59
N GLY A 25 -4.28 13.83 0.85
CA GLY A 25 -3.38 14.93 1.25
C GLY A 25 -1.96 14.86 0.67
N LEU A 26 -1.56 13.72 0.09
CA LEU A 26 -0.32 13.62 -0.67
C LEU A 26 -0.40 14.41 -1.99
N PRO A 27 0.74 14.92 -2.50
CA PRO A 27 0.79 15.49 -3.84
C PRO A 27 0.46 14.42 -4.89
N LYS A 28 0.02 14.85 -6.07
CA LYS A 28 -0.15 13.95 -7.21
C LYS A 28 1.19 13.28 -7.53
N LEU A 29 1.21 11.95 -7.48
CA LEU A 29 2.41 11.16 -7.78
C LEU A 29 2.76 11.29 -9.26
N ALA A 30 4.02 11.60 -9.57
CA ALA A 30 4.50 11.70 -10.94
C ALA A 30 4.87 10.30 -11.48
N GLY A 31 4.46 10.01 -12.72
CA GLY A 31 4.68 8.71 -13.36
C GLY A 31 3.39 8.16 -13.98
N ALA A 32 3.53 7.56 -15.15
CA ALA A 32 2.47 6.86 -15.87
C ALA A 32 2.20 5.48 -15.26
N THR A 33 3.23 4.82 -14.72
CA THR A 33 3.12 3.51 -14.04
C THR A 33 3.28 3.62 -12.52
N LEU A 34 2.82 2.62 -11.77
CA LEU A 34 3.06 2.58 -10.32
C LEU A 34 4.55 2.41 -9.97
N ALA A 35 5.34 1.78 -10.83
CA ALA A 35 6.79 1.68 -10.66
C ALA A 35 7.46 3.06 -10.77
N GLU A 36 7.06 3.86 -11.75
CA GLU A 36 7.54 5.24 -11.89
C GLU A 36 7.08 6.12 -10.72
N ARG A 37 5.83 5.97 -10.28
CA ARG A 37 5.31 6.70 -9.10
C ARG A 37 6.06 6.35 -7.83
N ARG A 38 6.35 5.06 -7.60
CA ARG A 38 7.22 4.60 -6.49
C ARG A 38 8.61 5.22 -6.61
N ALA A 39 9.24 5.13 -7.78
CA ALA A 39 10.56 5.71 -7.98
C ALA A 39 10.56 7.22 -7.72
N TRP A 40 9.55 7.95 -8.17
CA TRP A 40 9.42 9.38 -7.88
C TRP A 40 9.26 9.65 -6.38
N LEU A 41 8.44 8.87 -5.67
CA LEU A 41 8.30 8.97 -4.22
C LEU A 41 9.65 8.78 -3.52
N GLU A 42 10.37 7.73 -3.88
CA GLU A 42 11.67 7.38 -3.30
C GLU A 42 12.73 8.47 -3.53
N HIS A 43 12.83 9.00 -4.73
CA HIS A 43 13.88 9.96 -5.09
C HIS A 43 13.53 11.42 -4.80
N SER A 44 12.24 11.79 -4.83
CA SER A 44 11.80 13.19 -4.82
C SER A 44 10.86 13.53 -3.67
N ALA A 45 10.21 12.55 -3.04
CA ALA A 45 9.13 12.79 -2.08
C ALA A 45 9.19 11.93 -0.80
N ASP A 46 10.37 11.36 -0.48
CA ASP A 46 10.54 10.44 0.67
C ASP A 46 10.24 11.09 2.03
N HIS A 47 10.27 12.42 2.09
CA HIS A 47 9.89 13.18 3.26
C HIS A 47 8.45 12.87 3.74
N TRP A 48 7.53 12.47 2.86
CA TRP A 48 6.18 12.05 3.26
C TRP A 48 6.18 10.73 4.02
N ARG A 49 6.92 9.74 3.52
CA ARG A 49 7.11 8.46 4.23
C ARG A 49 7.70 8.72 5.60
N ARG A 50 8.80 9.47 5.67
CA ARG A 50 9.46 9.77 6.94
C ARG A 50 8.54 10.51 7.92
N ALA A 51 7.81 11.53 7.46
CA ALA A 51 6.85 12.25 8.29
C ALA A 51 5.76 11.36 8.90
N LEU A 52 5.27 10.38 8.13
CA LEU A 52 4.11 9.58 8.49
C LEU A 52 4.45 8.27 9.19
N LEU A 53 5.66 7.73 9.00
CA LEU A 53 6.04 6.41 9.50
C LEU A 53 7.14 6.46 10.58
N LEU A 54 7.96 7.52 10.65
CA LEU A 54 8.91 7.69 11.73
C LEU A 54 8.27 8.40 12.94
N ALA A 55 8.94 8.28 14.10
CA ALA A 55 8.55 9.05 15.27
C ALA A 55 8.59 10.56 14.95
N PRO A 56 7.67 11.38 15.49
CA PRO A 56 6.71 11.05 16.54
C PRO A 56 5.35 10.51 16.06
N ARG A 57 5.11 10.43 14.74
CA ARG A 57 3.80 10.02 14.18
C ARG A 57 3.70 8.51 13.96
N GLY A 58 4.84 7.85 13.81
CA GLY A 58 4.95 6.41 13.68
C GLY A 58 6.06 5.84 14.57
N TYR A 59 6.54 4.66 14.21
CA TYR A 59 7.57 3.91 14.92
C TYR A 59 8.18 2.87 13.96
N ALA A 60 9.33 2.29 14.31
CA ALA A 60 10.10 1.40 13.43
C ALA A 60 9.34 0.14 12.96
N GLY A 61 8.26 -0.25 13.63
CA GLY A 61 7.44 -1.41 13.25
C GLY A 61 6.19 -1.06 12.42
N LEU A 62 5.99 0.21 12.05
CA LEU A 62 4.82 0.65 11.30
C LEU A 62 5.06 0.50 9.79
N ALA A 63 4.31 -0.43 9.18
CA ALA A 63 4.16 -0.49 7.73
C ALA A 63 3.02 0.43 7.27
N GLY A 64 3.02 0.79 5.99
CA GLY A 64 1.96 1.57 5.40
C GLY A 64 1.87 1.47 3.89
N GLY A 65 0.86 2.13 3.36
CA GLY A 65 0.59 2.20 1.93
C GLY A 65 0.12 3.59 1.54
N PHE A 66 0.63 4.09 0.42
CA PHE A 66 0.11 5.29 -0.23
C PHE A 66 -0.92 4.85 -1.26
N LEU A 67 -2.18 5.22 -1.02
CA LEU A 67 -3.27 4.97 -1.95
C LEU A 67 -3.08 5.85 -3.20
N THR A 68 -3.31 5.26 -4.36
CA THR A 68 -3.15 5.93 -5.65
C THR A 68 -4.29 5.53 -6.59
N GLU A 69 -4.52 6.33 -7.61
CA GLU A 69 -5.37 5.92 -8.73
C GLU A 69 -4.78 4.70 -9.44
N PRO A 70 -5.60 3.71 -9.85
CA PRO A 70 -5.15 2.58 -10.65
C PRO A 70 -4.58 3.05 -12.01
N VAL A 71 -3.78 2.20 -12.64
CA VAL A 71 -3.20 2.41 -13.98
C VAL A 71 -3.65 1.36 -14.98
N SER A 72 -3.96 0.14 -14.51
CA SER A 72 -4.42 -0.98 -15.32
C SER A 72 -5.92 -0.91 -15.57
N ALA A 73 -6.35 -1.28 -16.77
CA ALA A 73 -7.77 -1.44 -17.07
C ALA A 73 -8.39 -2.53 -16.18
N GLY A 74 -9.47 -2.20 -15.47
CA GLY A 74 -10.16 -3.12 -14.57
C GLY A 74 -9.55 -3.25 -13.17
N ALA A 75 -8.47 -2.53 -12.86
CA ALA A 75 -8.01 -2.36 -11.48
C ALA A 75 -8.93 -1.38 -10.75
N ASN A 76 -9.22 -1.66 -9.47
CA ASN A 76 -10.06 -0.81 -8.63
C ASN A 76 -9.25 0.30 -7.97
N LEU A 77 -8.03 -0.01 -7.53
CA LEU A 77 -7.19 0.83 -6.69
C LEU A 77 -5.72 0.62 -7.07
N GLY A 78 -4.86 1.59 -6.74
CA GLY A 78 -3.41 1.41 -6.78
C GLY A 78 -2.78 1.66 -5.41
N MET A 79 -1.67 0.99 -5.09
CA MET A 79 -0.97 1.19 -3.83
C MET A 79 0.54 1.10 -3.97
N VAL A 80 1.26 2.01 -3.32
CA VAL A 80 2.72 1.92 -3.13
C VAL A 80 2.99 1.62 -1.66
N PHE A 81 3.72 0.55 -1.38
CA PHE A 81 4.04 0.16 -0.01
C PHE A 81 5.27 0.85 0.55
N VAL A 82 5.23 1.12 1.85
CA VAL A 82 6.27 1.80 2.60
C VAL A 82 6.41 1.27 4.03
N ASP A 83 7.60 1.36 4.60
CA ASP A 83 7.87 1.18 6.02
C ASP A 83 8.82 2.28 6.55
N SER A 84 9.33 2.11 7.77
CA SER A 84 10.32 3.02 8.36
C SER A 84 11.64 3.07 7.59
N ASP A 85 11.94 2.05 6.79
CA ASP A 85 13.24 1.86 6.13
C ASP A 85 13.20 2.25 4.66
N GLY A 86 12.04 2.19 4.00
CA GLY A 86 11.88 2.63 2.63
C GLY A 86 10.63 2.10 1.93
N TYR A 87 10.83 1.68 0.68
CA TYR A 87 9.78 1.22 -0.23
C TYR A 87 10.04 -0.24 -0.62
N PHE A 88 8.99 -1.06 -0.62
CA PHE A 88 9.08 -2.47 -1.01
C PHE A 88 8.02 -2.85 -2.05
N GLU A 89 8.23 -3.98 -2.73
CA GLU A 89 7.48 -4.35 -3.94
C GLU A 89 6.15 -5.05 -3.64
N CYS A 90 6.06 -5.78 -2.52
CA CYS A 90 4.87 -6.53 -2.16
C CYS A 90 4.75 -6.73 -0.66
N ASP A 91 3.52 -6.71 -0.17
CA ASP A 91 3.12 -7.14 1.18
C ASP A 91 1.68 -7.64 1.13
N ASP A 92 1.52 -8.95 1.33
CA ASP A 92 0.21 -9.58 1.30
C ASP A 92 -0.69 -9.10 2.43
N ASP A 93 -0.10 -8.78 3.60
CA ASP A 93 -0.85 -8.25 4.73
C ASP A 93 -1.45 -6.88 4.39
N GLY A 94 -0.69 -6.02 3.71
CA GLY A 94 -1.15 -4.75 3.17
C GLY A 94 -2.18 -4.88 2.04
N VAL A 95 -2.07 -5.87 1.16
CA VAL A 95 -3.13 -6.16 0.15
C VAL A 95 -4.43 -6.56 0.84
N ILE A 96 -4.36 -7.46 1.81
CA ILE A 96 -5.51 -7.89 2.63
C ILE A 96 -6.12 -6.67 3.33
N ALA A 97 -5.28 -5.82 3.91
CA ALA A 97 -5.71 -4.60 4.61
C ALA A 97 -6.46 -3.65 3.66
N LEU A 98 -5.88 -3.31 2.50
CA LEU A 98 -6.52 -2.44 1.53
C LEU A 98 -7.84 -3.02 0.99
N ALA A 99 -7.87 -4.31 0.67
CA ALA A 99 -9.07 -4.96 0.16
C ALA A 99 -10.21 -4.94 1.20
N THR A 100 -9.90 -5.22 2.47
CA THR A 100 -10.88 -5.11 3.56
C THR A 100 -11.41 -3.68 3.69
N VAL A 101 -10.55 -2.66 3.64
CA VAL A 101 -10.97 -1.25 3.72
C VAL A 101 -11.85 -0.87 2.53
N ALA A 102 -11.45 -1.26 1.32
CA ALA A 102 -12.18 -0.95 0.10
C ALA A 102 -13.62 -1.47 0.14
N VAL A 103 -13.81 -2.71 0.61
CA VAL A 103 -15.14 -3.30 0.76
C VAL A 103 -15.88 -2.70 1.96
N ALA A 104 -15.25 -2.65 3.14
CA ALA A 104 -15.89 -2.15 4.35
C ALA A 104 -16.38 -0.70 4.21
N LEU A 105 -15.58 0.17 3.59
CA LEU A 105 -15.93 1.58 3.38
C LEU A 105 -16.69 1.85 2.08
N GLY A 106 -16.87 0.83 1.23
CA GLY A 106 -17.68 0.94 0.01
C GLY A 106 -17.00 1.74 -1.10
N TRP A 107 -15.67 1.67 -1.17
CA TRP A 107 -14.88 2.26 -2.26
C TRP A 107 -14.97 1.44 -3.54
N VAL A 108 -15.42 0.19 -3.43
CA VAL A 108 -15.73 -0.69 -4.56
C VAL A 108 -17.16 -1.17 -4.45
N GLU A 109 -17.73 -1.62 -5.58
CA GLU A 109 -19.04 -2.27 -5.61
C GLU A 109 -19.01 -3.55 -4.78
N ARG A 110 -19.90 -3.63 -3.77
CA ARG A 110 -19.99 -4.78 -2.86
C ARG A 110 -20.88 -5.85 -3.46
N VAL A 111 -20.34 -7.05 -3.62
CA VAL A 111 -21.04 -8.22 -4.14
C VAL A 111 -20.98 -9.34 -3.09
N ALA A 112 -22.14 -9.92 -2.77
CA ALA A 112 -22.24 -11.09 -1.89
C ALA A 112 -22.22 -12.40 -2.71
N PRO A 113 -21.64 -13.50 -2.20
CA PRO A 113 -21.03 -13.64 -0.87
C PRO A 113 -19.56 -13.20 -0.82
N GLU A 114 -18.97 -12.85 -1.95
CA GLU A 114 -17.56 -12.52 -2.09
C GLU A 114 -17.38 -11.36 -3.07
N THR A 115 -16.75 -10.28 -2.60
CA THR A 115 -16.42 -9.10 -3.41
C THR A 115 -15.00 -9.21 -3.93
N ARG A 116 -14.82 -9.03 -5.24
CA ARG A 116 -13.52 -9.02 -5.91
C ARG A 116 -12.92 -7.62 -5.92
N VAL A 117 -11.66 -7.52 -5.48
CA VAL A 117 -10.89 -6.27 -5.47
C VAL A 117 -9.58 -6.50 -6.21
N VAL A 118 -9.34 -5.72 -7.26
CA VAL A 118 -8.12 -5.73 -8.07
C VAL A 118 -7.29 -4.50 -7.71
N ILE A 119 -6.04 -4.74 -7.31
CA ILE A 119 -5.13 -3.71 -6.79
C ILE A 119 -3.88 -3.68 -7.67
N ASP A 120 -3.61 -2.52 -8.28
CA ASP A 120 -2.33 -2.25 -8.92
C ASP A 120 -1.25 -2.00 -7.87
N LEU A 121 -0.12 -2.67 -8.05
CA LEU A 121 1.10 -2.50 -7.26
C LEU A 121 2.27 -2.17 -8.19
N PRO A 122 3.38 -1.57 -7.70
CA PRO A 122 4.60 -1.45 -8.48
C PRO A 122 5.03 -2.80 -9.06
N GLY A 123 4.91 -2.93 -10.37
CA GLY A 123 5.35 -4.10 -11.12
C GLY A 123 4.45 -5.35 -11.08
N ARG A 124 3.27 -5.29 -10.45
CA ARG A 124 2.32 -6.42 -10.44
C ARG A 124 0.88 -5.98 -10.19
N ILE A 125 -0.05 -6.90 -10.45
CA ILE A 125 -1.45 -6.77 -10.04
C ILE A 125 -1.71 -7.82 -8.96
N ALA A 126 -2.43 -7.41 -7.91
CA ALA A 126 -2.95 -8.30 -6.89
C ALA A 126 -4.46 -8.39 -7.00
N GLU A 127 -5.00 -9.58 -6.74
CA GLU A 127 -6.45 -9.80 -6.68
C GLU A 127 -6.80 -10.39 -5.32
N ALA A 128 -7.76 -9.76 -4.67
CA ALA A 128 -8.25 -10.13 -3.35
C ALA A 128 -9.76 -10.38 -3.42
N LEU A 129 -10.16 -11.46 -2.77
CA LEU A 129 -11.54 -11.91 -2.68
C LEU A 129 -11.97 -11.78 -1.22
N VAL A 130 -12.83 -10.80 -0.97
CA VAL A 130 -13.27 -10.40 0.37
C VAL A 130 -14.64 -10.97 0.64
N ARG A 131 -14.80 -11.77 1.69
CA ARG A 131 -16.14 -12.22 2.10
C ARG A 131 -17.00 -11.02 2.49
N TRP A 132 -18.23 -10.99 2.00
CA TRP A 132 -19.20 -9.96 2.29
C TRP A 132 -20.56 -10.59 2.58
N ASP A 133 -21.06 -10.41 3.79
CA ASP A 133 -22.33 -11.00 4.25
C ASP A 133 -23.55 -10.07 4.09
N GLY A 134 -23.34 -8.86 3.56
CA GLY A 134 -24.35 -7.80 3.47
C GLY A 134 -24.14 -6.67 4.47
N ASP A 135 -23.30 -6.86 5.49
CA ASP A 135 -23.05 -5.89 6.56
C ASP A 135 -21.56 -5.78 6.90
N HIS A 136 -20.82 -6.90 6.91
CA HIS A 136 -19.42 -6.97 7.34
C HIS A 136 -18.49 -7.49 6.25
N ALA A 137 -17.33 -6.85 6.12
CA ALA A 137 -16.19 -7.39 5.39
C ALA A 137 -15.48 -8.45 6.27
N GLY A 138 -15.40 -9.67 5.75
CA GLY A 138 -14.89 -10.85 6.44
C GLY A 138 -13.47 -11.23 6.02
N ALA A 139 -13.21 -12.54 6.03
CA ALA A 139 -11.93 -13.11 5.59
C ALA A 139 -11.60 -12.69 4.15
N VAL A 140 -10.33 -12.39 3.91
CA VAL A 140 -9.79 -12.09 2.59
C VAL A 140 -8.97 -13.28 2.12
N ARG A 141 -9.18 -13.67 0.87
CA ARG A 141 -8.36 -14.66 0.17
C ARG A 141 -7.67 -13.97 -0.99
N LEU A 142 -6.35 -14.06 -1.05
CA LEU A 142 -5.61 -13.63 -2.21
C LEU A 142 -5.76 -14.69 -3.31
N ALA A 143 -6.15 -14.27 -4.50
CA ALA A 143 -6.08 -15.13 -5.66
C ALA A 143 -4.61 -15.25 -6.07
N ASP A 144 -4.19 -16.45 -6.49
CA ASP A 144 -2.87 -16.62 -7.06
C ASP A 144 -2.71 -15.60 -8.18
N ALA A 145 -1.61 -14.84 -8.13
CA ALA A 145 -1.31 -13.85 -9.14
C ALA A 145 -1.14 -14.58 -10.48
N GLN A 146 -2.23 -14.74 -11.24
CA GLN A 146 -2.15 -14.86 -12.67
C GLN A 146 -1.66 -13.51 -13.18
N VAL A 147 -0.36 -13.25 -13.01
CA VAL A 147 0.30 -12.31 -13.89
C VAL A 147 0.23 -12.99 -15.24
N SER A 148 -0.78 -12.63 -16.04
CA SER A 148 -0.94 -13.15 -17.39
C SER A 148 0.39 -12.95 -18.12
N ALA A 149 0.72 -13.85 -19.05
CA ALA A 149 1.95 -13.71 -19.84
C ALA A 149 2.02 -12.29 -20.47
N GLU A 150 0.87 -11.74 -20.85
CA GLU A 150 0.71 -10.38 -21.35
C GLU A 150 1.01 -9.29 -20.31
N ALA A 151 0.58 -9.44 -19.05
CA ALA A 151 0.93 -8.52 -17.96
C ALA A 151 2.41 -8.62 -17.60
N ARG A 152 3.00 -9.82 -17.66
CA ARG A 152 4.44 -10.09 -17.52
C ARG A 152 5.25 -9.44 -18.65
N GLU A 153 4.74 -9.48 -19.87
CA GLU A 153 5.41 -8.98 -21.06
C GLU A 153 5.21 -7.45 -21.22
N ALA A 154 4.05 -6.92 -20.86
CA ALA A 154 3.82 -5.48 -20.68
C ALA A 154 4.73 -4.92 -19.57
N TYR A 155 4.89 -5.64 -18.45
CA TYR A 155 5.84 -5.33 -17.38
C TYR A 155 7.29 -5.38 -17.86
N ALA A 156 7.72 -6.46 -18.53
CA ALA A 156 9.08 -6.57 -19.06
C ALA A 156 9.40 -5.43 -20.05
N ARG A 157 8.45 -5.04 -20.89
CA ARG A 157 8.60 -3.88 -21.79
C ARG A 157 8.72 -2.55 -21.03
N ALA A 158 8.06 -2.40 -19.89
CA ALA A 158 8.13 -1.19 -19.06
C ALA A 158 9.41 -1.09 -18.21
N VAL A 159 10.06 -2.22 -17.89
CA VAL A 159 11.17 -2.28 -16.91
C VAL A 159 12.58 -2.31 -17.53
N VAL A 160 12.73 -2.59 -18.83
CA VAL A 160 14.05 -2.66 -19.52
C VAL A 160 14.82 -1.30 -19.55
N GLY A 161 14.32 -0.25 -18.89
CA GLY A 161 15.04 1.01 -18.65
C GLY A 161 15.64 1.22 -17.25
N ALA A 162 15.41 0.36 -16.25
CA ALA A 162 15.83 0.63 -14.86
C ALA A 162 17.06 -0.19 -14.43
N ALA A 163 18.13 0.52 -14.01
CA ALA A 163 19.41 -0.06 -13.60
C ALA A 163 19.32 -0.84 -12.26
N PRO A 164 20.12 -1.90 -12.07
CA PRO A 164 20.08 -2.72 -10.86
C PRO A 164 20.94 -2.11 -9.74
N GLY A 165 20.33 -1.81 -8.58
CA GLY A 165 21.12 -1.41 -7.42
C GLY A 165 20.31 -0.99 -6.18
N ALA A 166 19.84 -1.96 -5.39
CA ALA A 166 19.50 -1.73 -3.99
C ALA A 166 19.82 -2.99 -3.15
N GLN A 167 20.86 -2.88 -2.31
CA GLN A 167 21.25 -3.94 -1.37
C GLN A 167 20.37 -3.94 -0.12
N ARG A 168 19.94 -5.14 0.28
CA ARG A 168 19.08 -5.43 1.44
C ARG A 168 19.82 -5.24 2.78
N ARG A 169 19.13 -4.79 3.83
CA ARG A 169 19.51 -5.07 5.23
C ARG A 169 18.30 -5.41 6.11
N HIS A 170 18.47 -6.52 6.82
CA HIS A 170 17.77 -7.13 7.97
C HIS A 170 16.23 -7.20 8.05
N GLY A 171 15.73 -8.44 8.08
CA GLY A 171 14.79 -8.86 9.13
C GLY A 171 13.38 -9.24 8.70
N VAL A 172 12.94 -8.90 7.49
CA VAL A 172 11.65 -9.36 6.95
C VAL A 172 11.95 -10.46 5.92
N GLU A 173 11.59 -11.70 6.25
CA GLU A 173 11.56 -12.79 5.26
C GLU A 173 10.74 -12.31 4.05
N PRO A 174 11.20 -12.57 2.81
CA PRO A 174 10.44 -12.20 1.63
C PRO A 174 9.20 -13.09 1.59
N ALA A 175 8.10 -12.66 2.18
CA ALA A 175 6.82 -13.32 2.00
C ALA A 175 6.25 -12.97 0.61
N CYS A 176 6.98 -13.32 -0.43
CA CYS A 176 6.45 -13.60 -1.75
C CYS A 176 7.22 -14.80 -2.32
N THR A 177 7.22 -15.89 -1.57
CA THR A 177 7.61 -17.21 -2.09
C THR A 177 6.74 -17.54 -3.30
N THR A 178 7.35 -18.09 -4.34
CA THR A 178 6.70 -18.59 -5.56
C THR A 178 5.86 -19.86 -5.33
N GLU A 179 5.63 -20.24 -4.08
CA GLU A 179 4.85 -21.43 -3.73
C GLU A 179 3.38 -21.06 -3.49
N ALA A 180 2.51 -21.86 -4.10
CA ALA A 180 1.05 -21.77 -4.07
C ALA A 180 0.48 -22.13 -2.69
N GLN A 181 0.86 -21.37 -1.65
CA GLN A 181 0.13 -21.36 -0.39
C GLN A 181 -1.00 -20.35 -0.51
N GLN A 182 -2.23 -20.82 -0.32
CA GLN A 182 -3.42 -20.00 -0.31
C GLN A 182 -3.35 -19.00 0.85
N ARG A 183 -3.02 -17.74 0.55
CA ARG A 183 -2.80 -16.69 1.55
C ARG A 183 -4.14 -16.09 1.92
N THR A 184 -4.63 -16.47 3.09
CA THR A 184 -5.87 -15.94 3.67
C THR A 184 -5.54 -15.14 4.92
N GLY A 185 -6.33 -14.11 5.20
CA GLY A 185 -6.14 -13.31 6.40
C GLY A 185 -7.33 -12.45 6.75
N HIS A 186 -7.23 -11.81 7.90
CA HIS A 186 -8.23 -10.90 8.42
C HIS A 186 -7.60 -9.55 8.74
N ALA A 187 -8.15 -8.50 8.15
CA ALA A 187 -7.83 -7.15 8.55
C ALA A 187 -8.96 -6.51 9.34
N ARG A 188 -8.61 -5.55 10.20
CA ARG A 188 -9.55 -4.73 10.98
C ARG A 188 -9.16 -3.28 10.87
N ILE A 189 -10.14 -2.42 10.63
CA ILE A 189 -9.98 -0.97 10.76
C ILE A 189 -9.97 -0.64 12.26
N CYS A 190 -8.88 -0.01 12.70
CA CYS A 190 -8.70 0.44 14.08
C CYS A 190 -9.18 1.88 14.26
N GLY A 191 -9.14 2.69 13.19
CA GLY A 191 -9.61 4.07 13.22
C GLY A 191 -9.18 4.89 12.02
N PHE A 192 -9.39 6.20 12.13
CA PHE A 192 -8.98 7.20 11.15
C PHE A 192 -8.13 8.25 11.86
N ALA A 193 -7.17 8.82 11.15
CA ALA A 193 -6.36 9.92 11.69
C ALA A 193 -6.14 11.02 10.65
N SER A 194 -5.95 12.23 11.17
CA SER A 194 -5.58 13.41 10.39
C SER A 194 -4.27 13.97 10.92
N TRP A 195 -3.26 14.03 10.07
CA TRP A 195 -1.91 14.45 10.43
C TRP A 195 -1.61 15.81 9.83
N ILE A 196 -1.08 16.72 10.65
CA ILE A 196 -0.58 18.01 10.17
C ILE A 196 0.94 17.91 10.00
N ILE A 197 1.42 18.33 8.83
CA ILE A 197 2.84 18.40 8.50
C ILE A 197 3.21 19.87 8.29
N ASP A 198 3.90 20.45 9.27
CA ASP A 198 4.38 21.83 9.25
C ASP A 198 5.89 21.85 9.01
N GLU A 199 6.36 22.54 7.97
CA GLU A 199 7.80 22.67 7.66
C GLU A 199 8.57 23.46 8.73
N GLY A 200 7.88 24.19 9.61
CA GLY A 200 8.47 24.85 10.78
C GLY A 200 8.72 23.92 11.97
N ASP A 201 8.23 22.68 11.95
CA ASP A 201 8.45 21.67 12.99
C ASP A 201 9.85 21.03 12.82
N PRO A 202 10.73 21.03 13.84
CA PRO A 202 12.04 20.37 13.74
C PRO A 202 11.93 18.85 13.50
N PHE A 203 10.78 18.24 13.77
CA PHE A 203 10.47 16.83 13.50
C PHE A 203 9.38 16.67 12.42
N ALA A 204 9.27 17.64 11.51
CA ALA A 204 8.30 17.61 10.40
C ALA A 204 8.34 16.29 9.62
N TYR A 205 9.55 15.80 9.35
CA TYR A 205 9.81 14.56 8.63
C TYR A 205 10.30 13.43 9.55
N GLY A 206 9.97 13.53 10.83
CA GLY A 206 10.32 12.57 11.86
C GLY A 206 11.81 12.49 12.19
N CYS A 207 12.11 11.63 13.15
CA CYS A 207 13.46 11.28 13.58
C CYS A 207 13.58 9.77 13.75
N ILE A 208 14.82 9.28 13.65
CA ILE A 208 15.16 7.94 14.10
C ILE A 208 15.36 8.06 15.61
N VAL A 209 14.50 7.40 16.37
CA VAL A 209 14.64 7.21 17.82
C VAL A 209 15.15 5.81 18.10
#